data_AF-A0AAD7BSW7-F1
#
_entry.id   AF-A0AAD7BSW7-F1
#
_cell.length_a   1.000
_cell.length_b   1.000
_cell.length_c   1.000
_cell.angle_alpha   90.00
_cell.angle_beta   90.00
_cell.angle_gamma   90.00
#
_symmetry.space_group_name_H-M   'P 1'
#
loop_
_entity.id
_entity.type
_entity.pdbx_description
1 polymer ?
#
loop_
_entity_poly.entity_id
_entity_poly.type
_entity_poly.pdbx_seq_one_letter_code
_entity_poly.pdbx_strand_id
1 'polypeptide(L)'
;MVQTRNQDSLKHLGEFTLDNIGVTPTGNQVKQWRLCTAEDGDGITDEVVFHLQGIIAKNELVPKNVYKCGAKKALYLTQYVEITGIQTDTFAACVSNVLSIHEKFGAHLAGVQMADLSPNEQDNEFEPGVDTVGRLAKLKGSDLIHAPENIVKYFRVNNADTDEASKYVQSVPGAFKAGDMVELQVVFVAQMSNKKIKIGNRLQALTLLNDKYTKEAYASRNADAVKPSIHNKSLRRKVGYFYQDEEELRVRKKRNEGKATSEQEDSQ
;
A
#
# COMPACT_ATOMS: atom_id res chain seq x y z
N MET A 1 -2.40 13.62 -6.31
CA MET A 1 -1.18 13.96 -7.09
C MET A 1 -0.94 12.81 -8.06
N VAL A 2 -0.81 13.08 -9.37
CA VAL A 2 -0.54 12.05 -10.39
C VAL A 2 0.96 11.97 -10.58
N GLN A 3 1.56 10.80 -10.40
CA GLN A 3 2.98 10.57 -10.65
C GLN A 3 3.14 9.80 -11.96
N THR A 4 4.07 10.23 -12.81
CA THR A 4 4.48 9.56 -14.05
C THR A 4 5.61 8.57 -13.77
N ARG A 5 5.56 7.40 -14.40
CA ARG A 5 6.57 6.33 -14.29
C ARG A 5 7.85 6.77 -15.01
N ASN A 6 8.96 6.86 -14.30
CA ASN A 6 10.28 6.86 -14.94
C ASN A 6 10.74 5.39 -15.01
N GLN A 7 10.66 4.75 -16.18
CA GLN A 7 10.95 3.32 -16.34
C GLN A 7 12.45 3.00 -16.31
N ASP A 8 13.31 3.93 -16.70
CA ASP A 8 14.74 3.67 -16.90
C ASP A 8 15.56 3.59 -15.60
N SER A 9 14.98 3.97 -14.45
CA SER A 9 15.63 3.92 -13.15
C SER A 9 15.18 2.78 -12.24
N LEU A 10 14.21 1.95 -12.66
CA LEU A 10 13.60 0.94 -11.80
C LEU A 10 14.36 -0.38 -11.89
N LYS A 11 14.93 -0.82 -10.77
CA LYS A 11 15.66 -2.09 -10.70
C LYS A 11 14.69 -3.22 -10.38
N HIS A 12 14.29 -3.98 -11.39
CA HIS A 12 13.48 -5.18 -11.20
C HIS A 12 14.29 -6.27 -10.52
N LEU A 13 13.80 -6.78 -9.40
CA LEU A 13 14.54 -7.75 -8.57
C LEU A 13 14.88 -9.03 -9.32
N GLY A 14 14.08 -9.44 -10.31
CA GLY A 14 14.30 -10.67 -11.08
C GLY A 14 15.35 -10.55 -12.20
N GLU A 15 15.69 -9.34 -12.62
CA GLU A 15 16.58 -9.08 -13.77
C GLU A 15 17.92 -8.46 -13.33
N PHE A 16 18.08 -8.25 -12.04
CA PHE A 16 19.12 -7.42 -11.47
C PHE A 16 20.43 -8.19 -11.19
N THR A 17 21.59 -7.54 -11.40
CA THR A 17 22.94 -8.09 -11.08
C THR A 17 23.66 -7.25 -10.01
N LEU A 18 24.32 -7.92 -9.06
CA LEU A 18 24.90 -7.29 -7.86
C LEU A 18 26.25 -6.57 -8.08
N ASP A 19 26.73 -6.50 -9.32
CA ASP A 19 28.11 -6.11 -9.65
C ASP A 19 28.41 -4.64 -9.27
N ASN A 20 27.42 -3.75 -9.41
CA ASN A 20 27.56 -2.31 -9.17
C ASN A 20 26.82 -1.82 -7.90
N ILE A 21 26.53 -2.73 -6.97
CA ILE A 21 25.93 -2.39 -5.67
C ILE A 21 26.95 -2.52 -4.55
N GLY A 22 27.05 -1.48 -3.74
CA GLY A 22 27.77 -1.47 -2.48
C GLY A 22 26.83 -1.72 -1.29
N VAL A 23 27.43 -2.12 -0.17
CA VAL A 23 26.76 -2.11 1.13
C VAL A 23 27.35 -0.93 1.90
N THR A 24 26.53 0.08 2.18
CA THR A 24 27.01 1.33 2.78
C THR A 24 26.41 1.51 4.18
N PRO A 25 27.21 1.86 5.20
CA PRO A 25 26.69 2.24 6.51
C PRO A 25 25.88 3.54 6.40
N THR A 26 24.73 3.60 7.07
CA THR A 26 23.85 4.77 7.06
C THR A 26 23.55 5.23 8.50
N GLY A 27 23.54 6.56 8.69
CA GLY A 27 23.20 7.24 9.95
C GLY A 27 24.39 7.91 10.65
N ASN A 28 24.12 8.94 11.45
CA ASN A 28 25.13 9.72 12.20
C ASN A 28 25.92 8.88 13.23
N GLN A 29 25.37 7.74 13.63
CA GLN A 29 26.07 6.65 14.28
C GLN A 29 25.78 5.43 13.39
N VAL A 30 26.78 4.62 13.04
CA VAL A 30 26.59 3.51 12.08
C VAL A 30 25.65 2.47 12.71
N LYS A 31 24.37 2.63 12.40
CA LYS A 31 23.27 1.90 13.02
C LYS A 31 22.70 0.86 12.06
N GLN A 32 22.74 1.13 10.77
CA GLN A 32 22.17 0.29 9.73
C GLN A 32 23.07 0.28 8.49
N TRP A 33 22.94 -0.76 7.68
CA TRP A 33 23.56 -0.85 6.35
C TRP A 33 22.47 -1.01 5.31
N ARG A 34 22.66 -0.34 4.19
CA ARG A 34 21.73 -0.35 3.05
C ARG A 34 22.49 -0.73 1.79
N LEU A 35 21.75 -1.23 0.81
CA LEU A 35 22.28 -1.39 -0.55
C LEU A 35 22.25 -0.03 -1.25
N CYS A 36 23.40 0.40 -1.75
CA CYS A 36 23.52 1.65 -2.48
C CYS A 36 24.16 1.41 -3.85
N THR A 37 23.83 2.26 -4.82
CA THR A 37 24.56 2.31 -6.09
C THR A 37 25.96 2.89 -5.88
N ALA A 38 26.87 2.53 -6.79
CA ALA A 38 28.19 3.17 -6.84
C ALA A 38 28.06 4.69 -7.01
N GLU A 39 29.02 5.44 -6.48
CA GLU A 39 29.06 6.90 -6.53
C GLU A 39 29.20 7.41 -7.96
N ASP A 40 28.22 8.17 -8.43
CA ASP A 40 28.29 8.91 -9.69
C ASP A 40 29.05 10.22 -9.49
N GLY A 41 30.34 10.17 -9.15
CA GLY A 41 31.27 11.33 -9.15
C GLY A 41 31.00 12.48 -8.15
N ASP A 42 29.77 12.64 -7.67
CA ASP A 42 29.28 13.73 -6.81
C ASP A 42 29.26 13.36 -5.32
N GLY A 43 29.70 12.14 -4.96
CA GLY A 43 29.74 11.65 -3.58
C GLY A 43 28.36 11.38 -2.95
N ILE A 44 27.29 11.43 -3.75
CA ILE A 44 25.94 11.04 -3.35
C ILE A 44 25.73 9.59 -3.77
N THR A 45 25.39 8.72 -2.82
CA THR A 45 25.01 7.33 -3.09
C THR A 45 23.52 7.16 -2.88
N ASP A 46 22.82 6.68 -3.91
CA ASP A 46 21.39 6.45 -3.84
C ASP A 46 21.08 5.06 -3.28
N GLU A 47 20.08 4.99 -2.40
CA GLU A 47 19.56 3.72 -1.89
C GLU A 47 18.90 2.94 -3.03
N VAL A 48 19.23 1.65 -3.11
CA VAL A 48 18.65 0.77 -4.13
C VAL A 48 17.27 0.31 -3.70
N VAL A 49 16.27 0.74 -4.46
CA VAL A 49 14.88 0.29 -4.36
C VAL A 49 14.60 -0.75 -5.43
N PHE A 50 14.16 -1.93 -5.01
CA PHE A 50 13.82 -3.03 -5.89
C PHE A 50 12.33 -3.11 -6.15
N HIS A 51 11.99 -3.43 -7.40
CA HIS A 51 10.62 -3.64 -7.83
C HIS A 51 10.37 -5.12 -8.09
N LEU A 52 9.24 -5.62 -7.62
CA LEU A 52 8.81 -6.98 -7.90
C LEU A 52 7.28 -7.06 -7.93
N GLN A 53 6.76 -7.92 -8.80
CA GLN A 53 5.32 -8.11 -8.97
C GLN A 53 4.91 -9.46 -8.39
N GLY A 54 3.70 -9.52 -7.87
CA GLY A 54 3.14 -10.74 -7.32
C GLY A 54 1.68 -10.59 -6.90
N ILE A 55 1.12 -11.67 -6.37
CA ILE A 55 -0.24 -11.70 -5.83
C ILE A 55 -0.16 -11.73 -4.32
N ILE A 56 -0.98 -10.91 -3.65
CA ILE A 56 -1.07 -10.91 -2.19
C ILE A 56 -1.66 -12.26 -1.72
N ALA A 57 -0.86 -13.05 -1.01
CA ALA A 57 -1.32 -14.25 -0.30
C ALA A 57 -1.90 -13.88 1.08
N LYS A 58 -1.20 -13.00 1.80
CA LYS A 58 -1.58 -12.52 3.13
C LYS A 58 -1.11 -11.08 3.30
N ASN A 59 -1.83 -10.29 4.08
CA ASN A 59 -1.38 -8.95 4.41
C ASN A 59 -1.76 -8.54 5.83
N GLU A 60 -0.90 -7.73 6.45
CA GLU A 60 -1.16 -7.01 7.69
C GLU A 60 -0.67 -5.56 7.51
N LEU A 61 -1.37 -4.85 6.63
CA LEU A 61 -1.06 -3.45 6.26
C LEU A 61 -1.57 -2.44 7.29
N VAL A 62 -2.52 -2.87 8.12
CA VAL A 62 -2.95 -2.19 9.35
C VAL A 62 -2.66 -3.19 10.46
N PRO A 63 -1.67 -2.97 11.33
CA PRO A 63 -1.33 -3.89 12.41
C PRO A 63 -2.55 -4.14 13.29
N LYS A 64 -3.12 -5.35 13.22
CA LYS A 64 -4.36 -5.68 13.96
C LYS A 64 -4.03 -6.16 15.37
N ASN A 65 -2.85 -6.76 15.52
CA ASN A 65 -2.36 -7.35 16.76
C ASN A 65 -0.99 -6.76 17.12
N VAL A 66 -0.98 -5.82 18.07
CA VAL A 66 0.26 -5.38 18.71
C VAL A 66 0.46 -6.22 19.96
N TYR A 67 1.49 -7.07 19.95
CA TYR A 67 1.92 -7.77 21.16
C TYR A 67 2.57 -6.76 22.11
N LYS A 68 1.97 -6.54 23.29
CA LYS A 68 2.58 -5.74 24.34
C LYS A 68 3.88 -6.44 24.79
N CYS A 69 5.01 -5.75 24.67
CA CYS A 69 6.27 -6.18 25.28
C CYS A 69 6.56 -5.30 26.50
N GLY A 70 7.29 -5.83 27.49
CA GLY A 70 7.56 -5.10 28.73
C GLY A 70 8.31 -3.79 28.50
N ALA A 71 8.11 -2.83 29.42
CA ALA A 71 8.53 -1.42 29.39
C ALA A 71 10.03 -1.10 29.12
N LYS A 72 10.87 -2.09 28.84
CA LYS A 72 12.31 -1.93 28.58
C LYS A 72 12.71 -2.09 27.11
N LYS A 73 11.77 -2.37 26.20
CA LYS A 73 12.05 -2.56 24.78
C LYS A 73 10.98 -1.88 23.94
N ALA A 74 11.30 -0.72 23.37
CA ALA A 74 10.41 -0.17 22.36
C ALA A 74 10.49 -1.06 21.11
N LEU A 75 9.34 -1.50 20.60
CA LEU A 75 9.25 -2.28 19.36
C LEU A 75 8.83 -1.36 18.20
N TYR A 76 9.20 -1.72 16.99
CA TYR A 76 8.73 -1.03 15.80
C TYR A 76 7.36 -1.58 15.39
N LEU A 77 6.43 -0.69 15.05
CA LEU A 77 5.17 -1.09 14.43
C LEU A 77 5.45 -1.52 12.99
N THR A 78 5.31 -2.82 12.69
CA THR A 78 5.64 -3.37 11.38
C THR A 78 4.40 -3.66 10.55
N GLN A 79 4.45 -3.29 9.27
CA GLN A 79 3.49 -3.69 8.25
C GLN A 79 4.16 -4.76 7.39
N TYR A 80 3.43 -5.80 7.00
CA TYR A 80 3.96 -6.80 6.07
C TYR A 80 2.91 -7.25 5.07
N VAL A 81 3.42 -7.70 3.93
CA VAL A 81 2.67 -8.38 2.89
C VAL A 81 3.43 -9.66 2.54
N GLU A 82 2.68 -10.74 2.38
CA GLU A 82 3.15 -12.00 1.86
C GLU A 82 2.64 -12.14 0.44
N ILE A 83 3.53 -12.46 -0.47
CA ILE A 83 3.26 -12.51 -1.90
C ILE A 83 3.61 -13.86 -2.48
N THR A 84 2.93 -14.21 -3.56
CA THR A 84 3.22 -15.40 -4.37
C THR A 84 3.32 -15.02 -5.85
N GLY A 85 4.22 -15.69 -6.58
CA GLY A 85 4.47 -15.44 -8.00
C GLY A 85 4.04 -16.57 -8.93
N ILE A 86 3.19 -17.50 -8.47
CA ILE A 86 2.66 -18.65 -9.25
C ILE A 86 3.75 -19.40 -10.04
N GLN A 87 4.92 -19.62 -9.44
CA GLN A 87 6.04 -20.35 -10.06
C GLN A 87 6.54 -19.76 -11.41
N THR A 88 6.41 -18.45 -11.62
CA THR A 88 7.05 -17.79 -12.77
C THR A 88 8.57 -17.78 -12.64
N ASP A 89 9.28 -17.93 -13.76
CA ASP A 89 10.75 -17.89 -13.79
C ASP A 89 11.30 -16.57 -13.23
N THR A 90 10.63 -15.45 -13.55
CA THR A 90 10.97 -14.13 -13.01
C THR A 90 10.88 -14.08 -11.48
N PHE A 91 9.87 -14.72 -10.88
CA PHE A 91 9.74 -14.78 -9.43
C PHE A 91 10.77 -15.72 -8.80
N ALA A 92 11.10 -16.84 -9.46
CA ALA A 92 12.19 -17.71 -9.03
C ALA A 92 13.54 -16.98 -9.04
N ALA A 93 13.80 -16.18 -10.08
CA ALA A 93 14.97 -15.30 -10.15
C ALA A 93 14.98 -14.26 -9.02
N CYS A 94 13.82 -13.67 -8.69
CA CYS A 94 13.71 -12.77 -7.53
C CYS A 94 14.13 -13.47 -6.23
N VAL A 95 13.68 -14.72 -5.99
CA VAL A 95 14.04 -15.49 -4.80
C VAL A 95 15.55 -15.79 -4.76
N SER A 96 16.14 -16.16 -5.90
CA SER A 96 17.59 -16.36 -6.00
C SER A 96 18.36 -15.06 -5.70
N ASN A 97 17.92 -13.93 -6.25
CA ASN A 97 18.57 -12.63 -6.01
C ASN A 97 18.44 -12.16 -4.56
N VAL A 98 17.33 -12.47 -3.88
CA VAL A 98 17.22 -12.27 -2.42
C VAL A 98 18.33 -13.02 -1.68
N LEU A 99 18.57 -14.29 -2.03
CA LEU A 99 19.64 -15.08 -1.40
C LEU A 99 21.01 -14.49 -1.68
N SER A 100 21.31 -14.10 -2.91
CA SER A 100 22.57 -13.46 -3.26
C SER A 100 22.79 -12.12 -2.54
N ILE A 101 21.72 -11.35 -2.33
CA ILE A 101 21.77 -10.14 -1.49
C ILE A 101 22.11 -10.49 -0.04
N HIS A 102 21.47 -11.51 0.53
CA HIS A 102 21.76 -11.98 1.88
C HIS A 102 23.22 -12.44 2.03
N GLU A 103 23.75 -13.16 1.05
CA GLU A 103 25.17 -13.57 1.00
C GLU A 103 26.09 -12.36 0.94
N LYS A 104 25.77 -11.36 0.12
CA LYS A 104 26.55 -10.11 0.00
C LYS A 104 26.59 -9.34 1.32
N PHE A 105 25.45 -9.20 2.00
CA PHE A 105 25.42 -8.63 3.35
C PHE A 105 26.23 -9.47 4.35
N GLY A 106 26.07 -10.79 4.32
CA GLY A 106 26.80 -11.71 5.20
C GLY A 106 28.32 -11.58 5.04
N ALA A 107 28.80 -11.53 3.80
CA ALA A 107 30.21 -11.34 3.48
C ALA A 107 30.73 -9.97 3.91
N HIS A 108 29.98 -8.89 3.62
CA HIS A 108 30.39 -7.52 3.95
C HIS A 108 30.40 -7.26 5.46
N LEU A 109 29.47 -7.86 6.20
CA LEU A 109 29.33 -7.63 7.64
C LEU A 109 30.11 -8.64 8.50
N ALA A 110 30.84 -9.57 7.88
CA ALA A 110 31.68 -10.52 8.59
C ALA A 110 32.77 -9.77 9.39
N GLY A 111 32.72 -9.88 10.72
CA GLY A 111 33.70 -9.26 11.61
C GLY A 111 33.41 -7.80 11.99
N VAL A 112 32.31 -7.22 11.52
CA VAL A 112 31.89 -5.87 11.93
C VAL A 112 31.34 -5.92 13.36
N GLN A 113 32.02 -5.22 14.28
CA GLN A 113 31.46 -4.92 15.60
C GLN A 113 30.60 -3.67 15.50
N MET A 114 29.39 -3.71 16.07
CA MET A 114 28.57 -2.50 16.08
C MET A 114 27.72 -2.33 17.34
N ALA A 115 27.36 -1.08 17.56
CA ALA A 115 26.60 -0.63 18.72
C ALA A 115 25.13 -1.10 18.62
N ASP A 116 24.56 -1.47 19.77
CA ASP A 116 23.14 -1.82 19.84
C ASP A 116 22.28 -0.59 19.55
N LEU A 117 21.23 -0.79 18.77
CA LEU A 117 20.33 0.30 18.38
C LEU A 117 19.38 0.59 19.53
N SER A 118 19.63 1.68 20.27
CA SER A 118 18.55 2.29 21.03
C SER A 118 17.57 2.96 20.04
N PRO A 119 16.26 2.75 20.21
CA PRO A 119 15.22 3.46 19.46
C PRO A 119 15.26 4.92 19.89
N ASN A 120 16.07 5.74 19.22
CA ASN A 120 16.20 7.17 19.49
C ASN A 120 15.67 7.99 18.30
N GLU A 121 14.70 7.42 17.59
CA GLU A 121 14.12 8.00 16.39
C GLU A 121 12.88 8.83 16.72
N GLN A 122 12.70 9.92 15.97
CA GLN A 122 11.55 10.79 16.10
C GLN A 122 10.28 10.04 15.74
N ASP A 123 9.28 10.18 16.60
CA ASP A 123 8.01 9.52 16.44
C ASP A 123 7.08 10.31 15.51
N ASN A 124 6.60 9.68 14.44
CA ASN A 124 5.76 10.33 13.43
C ASN A 124 4.27 10.01 13.63
N GLU A 125 3.44 10.92 13.15
CA GLU A 125 1.98 10.73 13.08
C GLU A 125 1.61 9.79 11.94
N PHE A 126 0.47 9.11 12.07
CA PHE A 126 -0.05 8.24 11.00
C PHE A 126 -0.69 9.07 9.89
N GLU A 127 -0.42 8.70 8.63
CA GLU A 127 -1.07 9.34 7.49
C GLU A 127 -2.60 9.18 7.51
N PRO A 128 -3.35 10.15 6.96
CA PRO A 128 -4.80 10.05 6.81
C PRO A 128 -5.21 8.76 6.10
N GLY A 129 -6.13 7.99 6.68
CA GLY A 129 -6.58 6.72 6.12
C GLY A 129 -5.79 5.49 6.57
N VAL A 130 -4.63 5.66 7.22
CA VAL A 130 -3.86 4.56 7.84
C VAL A 130 -4.46 4.18 9.20
N ASP A 131 -4.84 5.17 10.01
CA ASP A 131 -5.45 4.95 11.33
C ASP A 131 -6.78 5.71 11.49
N THR A 132 -7.78 5.35 10.69
CA THR A 132 -9.08 6.06 10.66
C THR A 132 -9.86 6.04 11.97
N VAL A 133 -9.52 5.15 12.90
CA VAL A 133 -10.25 4.95 14.17
C VAL A 133 -9.34 5.19 15.39
N GLY A 134 -8.11 5.69 15.18
CA GLY A 134 -7.15 5.92 16.28
C GLY A 134 -6.69 4.63 16.97
N ARG A 135 -6.90 3.46 16.36
CA ARG A 135 -6.57 2.16 16.94
C ARG A 135 -5.07 1.93 16.93
N LEU A 136 -4.37 2.33 15.87
CA LEU A 136 -2.91 2.22 15.80
C LEU A 136 -2.25 3.19 16.77
N ALA A 137 -2.73 4.43 16.88
CA ALA A 137 -2.28 5.40 17.87
C ALA A 137 -2.46 4.87 19.31
N LYS A 138 -3.61 4.25 19.59
CA LYS A 138 -3.88 3.62 20.89
C LYS A 138 -3.01 2.38 21.16
N LEU A 139 -2.74 1.56 20.14
CA LEU A 139 -1.91 0.36 20.26
C LEU A 139 -0.43 0.68 20.39
N LYS A 140 0.02 1.74 19.72
CA LYS A 140 1.38 2.29 19.78
C LYS A 140 1.78 2.69 21.20
N GLY A 141 0.89 3.38 21.92
CA GLY A 141 1.14 3.82 23.29
C GLY A 141 2.41 4.68 23.40
N SER A 142 3.15 4.52 24.50
CA SER A 142 4.48 5.13 24.71
C SER A 142 5.65 4.25 24.27
N ASP A 143 5.36 2.99 23.94
CA ASP A 143 6.37 1.94 23.86
C ASP A 143 6.70 1.56 22.41
N LEU A 144 6.04 2.15 21.41
CA LEU A 144 6.30 1.89 20.00
C LEU A 144 6.57 3.19 19.24
N ILE A 145 7.54 3.16 18.33
CA ILE A 145 7.92 4.32 17.52
C ILE A 145 7.46 4.11 16.07
N HIS A 146 6.77 5.10 15.51
CA HIS A 146 6.50 5.19 14.08
C HIS A 146 7.59 6.02 13.42
N ALA A 147 8.70 5.37 13.08
CA ALA A 147 9.81 6.00 12.38
C ALA A 147 9.41 6.34 10.92
N PRO A 148 10.07 7.32 10.26
CA PRO A 148 9.82 7.63 8.85
C PRO A 148 10.01 6.40 7.94
N GLU A 149 10.92 5.53 8.37
CA GLU A 149 11.25 4.24 7.77
C GLU A 149 10.10 3.22 7.80
N ASN A 150 9.07 3.42 8.64
CA ASN A 150 7.91 2.54 8.77
C ASN A 150 6.70 3.04 7.96
N ILE A 151 6.86 4.10 7.16
CA ILE A 151 5.80 4.66 6.33
C ILE A 151 5.80 3.94 4.97
N VAL A 152 4.72 3.23 4.68
CA VAL A 152 4.51 2.56 3.39
C VAL A 152 3.61 3.42 2.51
N LYS A 153 4.02 3.67 1.27
CA LYS A 153 3.22 4.41 0.28
C LYS A 153 2.28 3.47 -0.47
N TYR A 154 1.06 3.92 -0.72
CA TYR A 154 0.04 3.12 -1.39
C TYR A 154 -0.42 3.78 -2.68
N PHE A 155 -0.44 3.02 -3.77
CA PHE A 155 -0.86 3.50 -5.09
C PHE A 155 -1.83 2.53 -5.77
N ARG A 156 -2.56 3.03 -6.76
CA ARG A 156 -3.34 2.24 -7.72
C ARG A 156 -3.07 2.77 -9.12
N VAL A 157 -3.01 1.87 -10.11
CA VAL A 157 -2.95 2.24 -11.51
C VAL A 157 -4.37 2.58 -12.00
N ASN A 158 -4.60 3.83 -12.41
CA ASN A 158 -5.73 4.19 -13.26
C ASN A 158 -5.31 3.86 -14.69
N ASN A 159 -5.99 2.89 -15.32
CA ASN A 159 -5.77 2.39 -16.70
C ASN A 159 -4.86 1.15 -16.79
N ALA A 160 -5.29 0.02 -16.23
CA ALA A 160 -4.65 -1.28 -16.51
C ALA A 160 -4.92 -1.81 -17.94
N ASP A 161 -5.89 -1.23 -18.66
CA ASP A 161 -6.44 -1.76 -19.93
C ASP A 161 -6.15 -0.91 -21.19
N THR A 162 -5.39 0.19 -21.10
CA THR A 162 -5.08 1.05 -22.27
C THR A 162 -3.60 1.39 -22.34
N ASP A 163 -3.01 1.37 -23.54
CA ASP A 163 -1.60 1.68 -23.90
C ASP A 163 -1.11 3.10 -23.49
N GLU A 164 -1.89 3.88 -22.76
CA GLU A 164 -1.43 5.14 -22.18
C GLU A 164 -0.54 4.88 -20.94
N ALA A 165 0.51 5.69 -20.80
CA ALA A 165 1.41 5.65 -19.64
C ALA A 165 0.61 5.57 -18.32
N SER A 166 0.81 4.45 -17.60
CA SER A 166 0.09 4.14 -16.36
C SER A 166 0.12 5.32 -15.39
N LYS A 167 -1.06 5.87 -15.07
CA LYS A 167 -1.20 6.96 -14.10
C LYS A 167 -1.34 6.37 -12.71
N TYR A 168 -0.38 6.68 -11.84
CA TYR A 168 -0.41 6.24 -10.44
C TYR A 168 -1.21 7.25 -9.62
N VAL A 169 -2.22 6.75 -8.91
CA VAL A 169 -3.06 7.53 -8.00
C VAL A 169 -2.84 7.02 -6.59
N GLN A 170 -2.72 7.95 -5.63
CA GLN A 170 -2.60 7.61 -4.22
C GLN A 170 -3.79 6.76 -3.76
N SER A 171 -3.48 5.75 -2.96
CA SER A 171 -4.43 4.78 -2.41
C SER A 171 -4.27 4.71 -0.89
N VAL A 172 -5.01 3.81 -0.25
CA VAL A 172 -4.97 3.56 1.19
C VAL A 172 -4.74 2.08 1.47
N PRO A 173 -4.16 1.70 2.62
CA PRO A 173 -3.90 0.29 2.96
C PRO A 173 -5.16 -0.59 2.86
N GLY A 174 -6.32 -0.01 3.21
CA GLY A 174 -7.62 -0.70 3.15
C GLY A 174 -8.07 -1.10 1.75
N ALA A 175 -7.46 -0.58 0.68
CA ALA A 175 -7.80 -0.93 -0.70
C ALA A 175 -7.27 -2.31 -1.14
N PHE A 176 -6.27 -2.85 -0.43
CA PHE A 176 -5.57 -4.08 -0.82
C PHE A 176 -6.13 -5.30 -0.08
N LYS A 177 -6.23 -6.43 -0.78
CA LYS A 177 -6.83 -7.68 -0.32
C LYS A 177 -5.98 -8.87 -0.79
N ALA A 178 -6.12 -9.99 -0.09
CA ALA A 178 -5.60 -11.24 -0.58
C ALA A 178 -6.26 -11.58 -1.93
N GLY A 179 -5.45 -11.98 -2.91
CA GLY A 179 -5.84 -12.20 -4.30
C GLY A 179 -5.52 -11.04 -5.25
N ASP A 180 -5.21 -9.84 -4.74
CA ASP A 180 -4.87 -8.70 -5.59
C ASP A 180 -3.48 -8.85 -6.22
N MET A 181 -3.36 -8.47 -7.49
CA MET A 181 -2.08 -8.36 -8.19
C MET A 181 -1.45 -7.00 -7.91
N VAL A 182 -0.21 -7.01 -7.46
CA VAL A 182 0.49 -5.83 -6.95
C VAL A 182 1.92 -5.74 -7.45
N GLU A 183 2.44 -4.52 -7.46
CA GLU A 183 3.88 -4.25 -7.54
C GLU A 183 4.36 -3.71 -6.19
N LEU A 184 5.47 -4.25 -5.71
CA LEU A 184 6.10 -3.90 -4.44
C LEU A 184 7.39 -3.15 -4.72
N GLN A 185 7.62 -2.11 -3.92
CA GLN A 185 8.93 -1.48 -3.79
C GLN A 185 9.53 -1.90 -2.46
N VAL A 186 10.69 -2.55 -2.51
CA VAL A 186 11.38 -3.06 -1.32
C VAL A 186 12.83 -2.61 -1.28
N VAL A 187 13.33 -2.35 -0.09
CA VAL A 187 14.76 -2.08 0.18
C VAL A 187 15.29 -3.16 1.11
N PHE A 188 16.58 -3.48 1.00
CA PHE A 188 17.23 -4.43 1.90
C PHE A 188 18.08 -3.68 2.93
N VAL A 189 17.92 -4.06 4.19
CA VAL A 189 18.55 -3.41 5.33
C VAL A 189 19.16 -4.48 6.24
N ALA A 190 20.38 -4.23 6.70
CA ALA A 190 20.99 -4.97 7.79
C ALA A 190 21.12 -4.10 9.03
N GLN A 191 20.77 -4.66 10.20
CA GLN A 191 20.77 -3.95 11.48
C GLN A 191 21.20 -4.87 12.63
N MET A 192 21.82 -4.29 13.66
CA MET A 192 22.10 -5.03 14.90
C MET A 192 20.84 -5.15 15.75
N SER A 193 20.57 -6.34 16.24
CA SER A 193 19.51 -6.60 17.20
C SER A 193 19.96 -7.69 18.18
N ASN A 194 20.08 -7.35 19.46
CA ASN A 194 20.54 -8.28 20.51
C ASN A 194 21.88 -8.96 20.18
N LYS A 195 22.89 -8.18 19.79
CA LYS A 195 24.24 -8.68 19.43
C LYS A 195 24.30 -9.61 18.22
N LYS A 196 23.22 -9.68 17.42
CA LYS A 196 23.17 -10.41 16.15
C LYS A 196 22.78 -9.46 15.03
N ILE A 197 23.42 -9.60 13.89
CA ILE A 197 23.00 -8.92 12.66
C ILE A 197 21.73 -9.59 12.16
N LYS A 198 20.70 -8.78 11.89
CA LYS A 198 19.49 -9.19 11.19
C LYS A 198 19.48 -8.51 9.83
N ILE A 199 19.45 -9.31 8.78
CA ILE A 199 19.24 -8.87 7.41
C ILE A 199 17.76 -9.09 7.10
N GLY A 200 17.11 -8.09 6.55
CA GLY A 200 15.74 -8.19 6.10
C GLY A 200 15.43 -7.21 4.98
N ASN A 201 14.26 -7.37 4.41
CA ASN A 201 13.68 -6.43 3.45
C ASN A 201 12.60 -5.58 4.13
N ARG A 202 12.48 -4.34 3.68
CA ARG A 202 11.49 -3.37 4.15
C ARG A 202 10.63 -2.95 2.98
N LEU A 203 9.32 -2.95 3.19
CA LEU A 203 8.34 -2.46 2.23
C LEU A 203 8.34 -0.93 2.22
N GLN A 204 8.57 -0.33 1.07
CA GLN A 204 8.52 1.13 0.84
C GLN A 204 7.21 1.55 0.19
N ALA A 205 6.74 0.78 -0.80
CA ALA A 205 5.49 1.08 -1.48
C ALA A 205 4.77 -0.18 -1.97
N LEU A 206 3.45 -0.08 -2.09
CA LEU A 206 2.58 -1.09 -2.64
C LEU A 206 1.66 -0.45 -3.68
N THR A 207 1.73 -0.95 -4.91
CA THR A 207 0.90 -0.49 -6.02
C THR A 207 -0.08 -1.57 -6.42
N LEU A 208 -1.36 -1.24 -6.47
CA LEU A 208 -2.40 -2.13 -6.97
C LEU A 208 -2.42 -2.09 -8.50
N LEU A 209 -2.08 -3.23 -9.10
CA LEU A 209 -2.07 -3.41 -10.56
C LEU A 209 -3.42 -3.94 -11.06
N ASN A 210 -3.98 -4.94 -10.38
CA ASN A 210 -5.26 -5.55 -10.76
C ASN A 210 -6.00 -6.11 -9.55
N ASP A 211 -7.27 -5.74 -9.40
CA ASP A 211 -8.21 -6.23 -8.36
C ASP A 211 -9.47 -6.88 -8.93
N LYS A 212 -9.53 -7.12 -10.25
CA LYS A 212 -10.71 -7.63 -10.97
C LYS A 212 -11.19 -8.95 -10.38
N TYR A 213 -10.31 -9.95 -10.31
CA TYR A 213 -10.67 -11.29 -9.83
C TYR A 213 -11.09 -11.28 -8.36
N THR A 214 -10.43 -10.45 -7.54
CA THR A 214 -10.80 -10.29 -6.14
C THR A 214 -12.20 -9.70 -6.01
N LYS A 215 -12.51 -8.62 -6.75
CA LYS A 215 -13.83 -7.98 -6.76
C LYS A 215 -14.93 -8.93 -7.23
N GLU A 216 -14.69 -9.67 -8.31
CA GLU A 216 -15.61 -10.68 -8.84
C GLU A 216 -15.89 -11.77 -7.79
N ALA A 217 -14.85 -12.32 -7.15
CA ALA A 217 -15.00 -13.32 -6.10
C ALA A 217 -15.78 -12.80 -4.88
N TYR A 218 -15.55 -11.55 -4.46
CA TYR A 218 -16.34 -10.92 -3.39
C TYR A 218 -17.80 -10.72 -3.78
N ALA A 219 -18.07 -10.30 -5.02
CA ALA A 219 -19.43 -10.12 -5.53
C ALA A 219 -20.20 -11.45 -5.54
N SER A 220 -19.59 -12.53 -6.05
CA SER A 220 -20.20 -13.85 -6.10
C SER A 220 -20.50 -14.40 -4.71
N ARG A 221 -19.55 -14.32 -3.77
CA ARG A 221 -19.76 -14.77 -2.37
C ARG A 221 -20.89 -14.01 -1.67
N ASN A 222 -20.99 -12.71 -1.92
CA ASN A 222 -22.06 -11.90 -1.35
C ASN A 222 -23.41 -12.22 -1.99
N ALA A 223 -23.46 -12.50 -3.29
CA ALA A 223 -24.67 -12.95 -3.98
C ALA A 223 -25.19 -14.28 -3.41
N ASP A 224 -24.30 -15.24 -3.15
CA ASP A 224 -24.64 -16.54 -2.57
C ASP A 224 -25.04 -16.45 -1.08
N ALA A 225 -24.54 -15.44 -0.36
CA ALA A 225 -24.88 -15.18 1.04
C ALA A 225 -26.24 -14.47 1.21
N VAL A 226 -26.83 -13.91 0.15
CA VAL A 226 -28.19 -13.38 0.18
C VAL A 226 -29.18 -14.55 0.16
N LYS A 227 -29.46 -15.12 1.33
CA LYS A 227 -30.78 -15.77 1.53
C LYS A 227 -31.84 -14.69 1.28
N PRO A 228 -32.95 -14.97 0.56
CA PRO A 228 -34.02 -13.99 0.38
C PRO A 228 -34.49 -13.54 1.77
N SER A 229 -34.04 -12.35 2.16
CA SER A 229 -34.42 -11.74 3.42
C SER A 229 -35.91 -11.45 3.31
N ILE A 230 -36.70 -12.00 4.23
CA ILE A 230 -38.09 -11.60 4.44
C ILE A 230 -38.07 -10.07 4.47
N HIS A 231 -38.89 -9.49 3.59
CA HIS A 231 -38.92 -8.10 3.18
C HIS A 231 -38.96 -7.11 4.37
N ASN A 232 -37.82 -6.82 4.98
CA ASN A 232 -37.70 -5.70 5.90
C ASN A 232 -37.67 -4.45 5.05
N LYS A 233 -38.83 -3.78 4.94
CA LYS A 233 -38.96 -2.47 4.31
C LYS A 233 -37.88 -1.57 4.89
N SER A 234 -36.93 -1.14 4.06
CA SER A 234 -35.91 -0.19 4.46
C SER A 234 -36.59 1.13 4.81
N LEU A 235 -36.48 1.53 6.09
CA LEU A 235 -36.94 2.82 6.56
C LEU A 235 -36.04 3.91 5.97
N ARG A 236 -36.54 4.63 4.97
CA ARG A 236 -35.93 5.90 4.55
C ARG A 236 -36.20 6.95 5.63
N ARG A 237 -35.16 7.41 6.33
CA ARG A 237 -35.25 8.60 7.19
C ARG A 237 -35.33 9.83 6.28
N LYS A 238 -36.47 10.50 6.25
CA LYS A 238 -36.59 11.83 5.63
C LYS A 238 -35.92 12.84 6.57
N VAL A 239 -34.84 13.46 6.10
CA VAL A 239 -34.23 14.62 6.76
C VAL A 239 -35.02 15.85 6.32
N GLY A 240 -35.62 16.56 7.29
CA GLY A 240 -36.67 17.56 7.08
C GLY A 240 -36.23 18.97 6.67
N TYR A 241 -35.10 19.12 5.97
CA TYR A 241 -34.63 20.44 5.52
C TYR A 241 -34.07 20.42 4.10
N PHE A 242 -34.86 19.94 3.14
CA PHE A 242 -34.77 20.35 1.74
C PHE A 242 -36.18 20.32 1.15
N TYR A 243 -36.95 21.38 1.41
CA TYR A 243 -38.22 21.66 0.72
C TYR A 243 -38.18 23.09 0.20
N GLN A 244 -37.80 23.19 -1.07
CA GLN A 244 -37.99 24.24 -2.08
C GLN A 244 -37.15 23.70 -3.26
N ASP A 245 -37.64 23.06 -4.33
CA ASP A 245 -38.79 23.38 -5.19
C ASP A 245 -39.20 22.19 -6.11
N GLU A 246 -39.35 20.96 -5.61
CA GLU A 246 -39.76 19.84 -6.50
C GLU A 246 -41.29 19.69 -6.70
N GLU A 247 -42.12 20.13 -5.73
CA GLU A 247 -43.59 20.13 -5.88
C GLU A 247 -44.07 21.24 -6.83
N GLU A 248 -43.46 22.43 -6.81
CA GLU A 248 -43.82 23.51 -7.76
C GLU A 248 -43.47 23.15 -9.21
N LEU A 249 -42.39 22.41 -9.45
CA LEU A 249 -42.01 21.93 -10.78
C LEU A 249 -42.99 20.87 -11.32
N ARG A 250 -43.55 20.02 -10.46
CA ARG A 250 -44.56 19.01 -10.86
C ARG A 250 -45.92 19.62 -11.18
N VAL A 251 -46.34 20.65 -10.43
CA VAL A 251 -47.61 21.36 -10.69
C VAL A 251 -47.53 22.17 -11.99
N ARG A 252 -46.40 22.82 -12.30
CA ARG A 252 -46.20 23.53 -13.58
C ARG A 252 -46.20 22.59 -14.79
N LYS A 253 -45.61 21.40 -14.68
CA LYS A 253 -45.54 20.45 -15.80
C LYS A 253 -46.92 19.88 -16.19
N LYS A 254 -47.76 19.54 -15.20
CA LYS A 254 -49.14 19.07 -15.45
C LYS A 254 -50.06 20.15 -16.06
N ARG A 255 -49.80 21.43 -15.80
CA ARG A 255 -50.63 22.54 -16.31
C ARG A 255 -50.35 22.87 -17.78
N ASN A 256 -49.13 22.63 -18.26
CA ASN A 256 -48.75 22.86 -19.66
C ASN A 256 -49.12 21.68 -20.58
N GLU A 257 -49.15 20.45 -20.06
CA GLU A 257 -49.56 19.27 -20.84
C GLU A 257 -51.08 19.21 -21.09
N GLY A 258 -51.91 19.85 -20.25
CA GLY A 258 -53.38 19.92 -20.45
C GLY A 258 -53.88 21.02 -21.39
N LYS A 259 -53.04 22.00 -21.77
CA LYS A 259 -53.41 23.06 -22.72
C LYS A 259 -53.05 22.73 -24.17
N ALA A 260 -52.05 21.87 -24.41
CA ALA A 260 -51.67 21.48 -25.76
C ALA A 260 -52.66 20.49 -26.41
N THR A 261 -53.46 19.78 -25.61
CA THR A 261 -54.40 18.75 -26.10
C THR A 261 -55.83 19.27 -26.32
N SER A 262 -56.14 20.52 -25.93
CA SER A 262 -57.48 21.12 -26.09
C SER A 262 -57.59 22.14 -27.24
N GLU A 263 -56.51 22.41 -27.97
CA GLU A 263 -56.51 23.32 -29.14
C GLU A 263 -56.48 22.59 -30.50
N GLN A 264 -56.63 21.24 -30.52
CA GLN A 264 -56.70 20.44 -31.75
C GLN A 264 -58.07 19.77 -32.01
N GLU A 265 -59.10 20.00 -31.18
CA GLU A 265 -60.45 19.45 -31.39
C GLU A 265 -61.52 20.49 -31.80
N ASP A 266 -61.21 21.79 -31.85
CA ASP A 266 -62.18 22.86 -32.21
C ASP A 266 -61.89 23.51 -33.59
N SER A 267 -61.51 22.73 -34.59
CA SER A 267 -61.47 23.19 -36.00
C SER A 267 -61.86 22.07 -36.96
N GLN A 268 -63.14 21.68 -36.90
CA GLN A 268 -63.92 21.21 -38.05
C GLN A 268 -65.10 22.16 -38.27
#